data_AF-A0A3B5LD22-F1
#
_entry.id   AF-A0A3B5LD22-F1
#
_cell.length_a   1.000
_cell.length_b   1.000
_cell.length_c   1.000
_cell.angle_alpha   90.00
_cell.angle_beta   90.00
_cell.angle_gamma   90.00
#
_symmetry.space_group_name_H-M   'P 1'
#
loop_
_entity.id
_entity.type
_entity.pdbx_description
1 polymer ?
#
loop_
_entity_poly.entity_id
_entity_poly.type
_entity_poly.pdbx_seq_one_letter_code
_entity_poly.pdbx_strand_id
1 'polypeptide(L)'
;MLKRSKPAEDSFCRREEATFQDVRIFLVERKMGRSRRSFLTQLARSKGFVVEDILSDAVTHVVSEDSQSSSLWAWLKGRSLSDLSTVNVLDISWFTDSMREGRPVPVETKHLIQEILQYGRSFEVEKILSDERCQTLKLFTSVFGVGPKTAEKWYRRGLRSFSDVLAQPGIHLNRMQQSGFLHYGDISRAVSKAEARAVGNIIDEAVHVITPNAILALTGGFRRYKACLLLSALKL
;
A
#
# COMPACT_ATOMS: atom_id res chain seq x y z
N MET A 1 -32.11 59.09 19.96
CA MET A 1 -32.59 57.72 19.73
C MET A 1 -31.45 56.75 19.97
N LEU A 2 -31.75 55.70 20.74
CA LEU A 2 -30.86 54.64 21.21
C LEU A 2 -30.34 53.69 20.11
N LYS A 3 -29.32 52.91 20.51
CA LYS A 3 -28.81 51.60 20.00
C LYS A 3 -27.67 51.68 18.97
N ARG A 4 -26.56 50.94 19.11
CA ARG A 4 -26.17 49.87 20.06
C ARG A 4 -24.64 49.71 19.95
N SER A 5 -23.93 49.73 21.08
CA SER A 5 -22.53 49.32 21.17
C SER A 5 -22.41 47.80 21.02
N LYS A 6 -21.44 47.34 20.21
CA LYS A 6 -20.98 45.95 20.21
C LYS A 6 -19.87 45.83 21.26
N PRO A 7 -19.93 44.85 22.18
CA PRO A 7 -18.91 44.69 23.21
C PRO A 7 -17.62 44.13 22.60
N ALA A 8 -16.50 44.51 23.19
CA ALA A 8 -15.21 43.89 22.95
C ALA A 8 -15.31 42.40 23.30
N GLU A 9 -15.00 41.53 22.34
CA GLU A 9 -14.81 40.11 22.61
C GLU A 9 -13.49 39.95 23.35
N ASP A 10 -13.65 39.82 24.66
CA ASP A 10 -12.61 39.46 25.62
C ASP A 10 -12.07 38.08 25.24
N SER A 11 -10.82 38.06 24.78
CA SER A 11 -10.07 36.84 24.48
C SER A 11 -9.80 36.10 25.79
N PHE A 12 -10.74 35.25 26.21
CA PHE A 12 -10.54 34.30 27.29
C PHE A 12 -9.56 33.22 26.84
N CYS A 13 -8.29 33.41 27.19
CA CYS A 13 -7.27 32.38 27.16
C CYS A 13 -7.58 31.37 28.28
N ARG A 14 -8.45 30.39 27.99
CA ARG A 14 -8.53 29.18 28.81
C ARG A 14 -7.23 28.41 28.55
N ARG A 15 -6.34 28.39 29.53
CA ARG A 15 -5.34 27.32 29.63
C ARG A 15 -6.14 26.04 29.88
N GLU A 16 -6.52 25.34 28.81
CA GLU A 16 -7.01 23.97 28.91
C GLU A 16 -5.83 23.13 29.40
N GLU A 17 -5.91 22.69 30.65
CA GLU A 17 -5.06 21.61 31.15
C GLU A 17 -5.18 20.44 30.18
N ALA A 18 -4.06 19.88 29.75
CA ALA A 18 -4.07 18.83 28.75
C ALA A 18 -4.91 17.64 29.25
N THR A 19 -5.98 17.34 28.52
CA THR A 19 -6.99 16.33 28.86
C THR A 19 -6.48 14.90 28.66
N PHE A 20 -5.48 14.70 27.80
CA PHE A 20 -4.96 13.38 27.44
C PHE A 20 -3.50 13.20 27.91
N GLN A 21 -3.29 13.11 29.23
CA GLN A 21 -1.94 12.98 29.82
C GLN A 21 -1.28 11.62 29.55
N ASP A 22 -2.08 10.58 29.30
CA ASP A 22 -1.62 9.23 29.00
C ASP A 22 -1.02 9.12 27.58
N VAL A 23 -1.26 10.12 26.72
CA VAL A 23 -0.81 10.14 25.32
C VAL A 23 0.06 11.36 25.09
N ARG A 24 1.37 11.15 25.15
CA ARG A 24 2.40 12.15 24.84
C ARG A 24 2.94 11.94 23.44
N ILE A 25 2.70 12.93 22.57
CA ILE A 25 3.04 12.91 21.15
C ILE A 25 4.35 13.65 20.92
N PHE A 26 5.25 13.06 20.13
CA PHE A 26 6.39 13.75 19.53
C PHE A 26 6.25 13.77 18.02
N LEU A 27 6.24 14.97 17.42
CA LEU A 27 6.15 15.15 15.97
C LEU A 27 7.54 15.23 15.35
N VAL A 28 7.86 14.28 14.48
CA VAL A 28 9.14 14.22 13.76
C VAL A 28 9.17 15.27 12.64
N GLU A 29 10.11 16.21 12.72
CA GLU A 29 10.21 17.32 11.75
C GLU A 29 10.73 16.89 10.37
N ARG A 30 11.42 15.75 10.27
CA ARG A 30 12.02 15.27 9.01
C ARG A 30 10.91 15.06 7.97
N LYS A 31 11.10 15.58 6.75
CA LYS A 31 10.12 15.64 5.65
C LYS A 31 8.86 16.49 5.89
N MET A 32 8.45 16.71 7.15
CA MET A 32 7.35 17.58 7.55
C MET A 32 7.70 19.07 7.47
N GLY A 33 8.87 19.46 7.98
CA GLY A 33 9.33 20.85 8.07
C GLY A 33 8.77 21.64 9.27
N ARG A 34 9.51 22.66 9.73
CA ARG A 34 9.21 23.45 10.95
C ARG A 34 7.81 24.06 10.99
N SER A 35 7.39 24.68 9.89
CA SER A 35 6.09 25.36 9.82
C SER A 35 4.93 24.39 10.01
N ARG A 36 5.00 23.22 9.35
CA ARG A 36 3.97 22.19 9.45
C ARG A 36 3.99 21.52 10.82
N ARG A 37 5.16 21.23 11.37
CA ARG A 37 5.29 20.75 12.76
C ARG A 37 4.65 21.73 13.73
N SER A 38 4.96 23.02 13.63
CA SER A 38 4.41 24.05 14.51
C SER A 38 2.88 24.13 14.43
N PHE A 39 2.33 24.09 13.21
CA PHE A 39 0.88 24.05 13.00
C PHE A 39 0.23 22.82 13.64
N LEU A 40 0.78 21.62 13.41
CA LEU A 40 0.25 20.38 13.98
C LEU A 40 0.37 20.35 15.51
N THR A 41 1.47 20.86 16.07
CA THR A 41 1.64 21.03 17.52
C THR A 41 0.55 21.94 18.10
N GLN A 42 0.28 23.08 17.48
CA GLN A 42 -0.78 24.00 17.92
C GLN A 42 -2.16 23.35 17.82
N LEU A 43 -2.44 22.65 16.71
CA LEU A 43 -3.70 21.93 16.50
C LEU A 43 -3.94 20.88 17.59
N ALA A 44 -2.95 20.05 17.87
CA ALA A 44 -3.06 19.01 18.90
C ALA A 44 -3.23 19.61 20.30
N ARG A 45 -2.44 20.63 20.66
CA ARG A 45 -2.58 21.32 21.96
C ARG A 45 -3.95 21.98 22.11
N SER A 46 -4.51 22.56 21.04
CA SER A 46 -5.86 23.13 21.04
C SER A 46 -6.98 22.10 21.21
N LYS A 47 -6.66 20.81 21.05
CA LYS A 47 -7.57 19.67 21.27
C LYS A 47 -7.24 18.91 22.57
N GLY A 48 -6.40 19.47 23.44
CA GLY A 48 -6.06 18.90 24.75
C GLY A 48 -5.01 17.78 24.72
N PHE A 49 -4.33 17.56 23.60
CA PHE A 49 -3.24 16.59 23.52
C PHE A 49 -1.93 17.17 24.06
N VAL A 50 -1.11 16.31 24.69
CA VAL A 50 0.25 16.66 25.10
C VAL A 50 1.19 16.43 23.93
N VAL A 51 1.84 17.51 23.45
CA VAL A 51 2.87 17.44 22.41
C VAL A 51 4.22 17.87 23.00
N GLU A 52 5.17 16.95 23.02
CA GLU A 52 6.54 17.14 23.48
C GLU A 52 7.39 17.75 22.35
N ASP A 53 8.14 18.80 22.69
CA ASP A 53 9.04 19.46 21.74
C ASP A 53 10.38 18.71 21.60
N ILE A 54 10.74 17.93 22.62
CA ILE A 54 11.97 17.16 22.70
C ILE A 54 11.60 15.69 22.86
N LEU A 55 12.28 14.81 22.11
CA LEU A 55 12.13 13.38 22.28
C LEU A 55 12.72 12.97 23.63
N SER A 56 11.88 12.41 24.51
CA SER A 56 12.22 11.99 25.86
C SER A 56 11.57 10.64 26.18
N ASP A 57 11.98 10.00 27.28
CA ASP A 57 11.40 8.73 27.74
C ASP A 57 9.92 8.84 28.17
N ALA A 58 9.39 10.06 28.30
CA ALA A 58 7.96 10.28 28.55
C ALA A 58 7.11 10.14 27.26
N VAL A 59 7.72 10.14 26.07
CA VAL A 59 7.00 10.10 24.80
C VAL A 59 6.45 8.70 24.55
N THR A 60 5.13 8.62 24.44
CA THR A 60 4.41 7.37 24.13
C THR A 60 4.20 7.16 22.62
N HIS A 61 4.04 8.25 21.86
CA HIS A 61 3.69 8.21 20.44
C HIS A 61 4.63 9.12 19.64
N VAL A 62 5.44 8.53 18.76
CA VAL A 62 6.30 9.25 17.82
C VAL A 62 5.61 9.26 16.47
N VAL A 63 5.20 10.42 15.98
CA VAL A 63 4.47 10.56 14.72
C VAL A 63 5.40 11.13 13.64
N SER A 64 5.45 10.46 12.49
CA SER A 64 6.26 10.85 11.34
C SER A 64 5.40 10.88 10.07
N GLU A 65 5.67 11.83 9.17
CA GLU A 65 5.13 11.83 7.80
C GLU A 65 5.93 10.92 6.85
N ASP A 66 7.09 10.47 7.29
CA ASP A 66 7.96 9.59 6.54
C ASP A 66 7.76 8.15 7.02
N SER A 67 6.82 7.45 6.39
CA SER A 67 6.46 6.06 6.69
C SER A 67 7.42 5.02 6.15
N GLN A 68 8.47 5.43 5.42
CA GLN A 68 9.33 4.48 4.67
C GLN A 68 10.82 4.59 4.97
N SER A 69 11.29 5.51 5.81
CA SER A 69 12.74 5.69 5.93
C SER A 69 13.40 4.82 7.01
N SER A 70 14.27 3.92 6.55
CA SER A 70 15.32 3.29 7.37
C SER A 70 16.14 4.33 8.15
N SER A 71 16.24 5.54 7.60
CA SER A 71 16.89 6.69 8.22
C SER A 71 16.17 7.23 9.47
N LEU A 72 14.85 7.05 9.60
CA LEU A 72 14.08 7.44 10.79
C LEU A 72 14.51 6.57 11.98
N TRP A 73 14.58 5.25 11.78
CA TRP A 73 14.99 4.31 12.83
C TRP A 73 16.45 4.46 13.22
N ALA A 74 17.35 4.67 12.25
CA ALA A 74 18.75 4.97 12.56
C ALA A 74 18.88 6.23 13.44
N TRP A 75 18.07 7.25 13.18
CA TRP A 75 18.02 8.48 13.96
C TRP A 75 17.39 8.27 15.35
N LEU A 76 16.32 7.48 15.47
CA LEU A 76 15.69 7.14 16.76
C LEU A 76 16.63 6.31 17.64
N LYS A 77 17.28 5.29 17.08
CA LYS A 77 18.27 4.45 17.78
C LYS A 77 19.46 5.27 18.28
N GLY A 78 19.89 6.27 17.50
CA GLY A 78 20.98 7.18 17.88
C GLY A 78 20.63 8.16 19.02
N ARG A 79 19.37 8.22 19.47
CA ARG A 79 18.90 9.16 20.50
C ARG A 79 18.62 8.55 21.87
N SER A 80 19.02 7.29 22.09
CA SER A 80 19.05 6.64 23.41
C SER A 80 17.73 6.73 24.18
N LEU A 81 16.62 6.33 23.56
CA LEU A 81 15.40 5.99 24.31
C LEU A 81 15.66 4.71 25.10
N SER A 82 15.49 4.77 26.42
CA SER A 82 15.82 3.69 27.35
C SER A 82 15.00 2.42 27.08
N ASP A 83 13.80 2.58 26.53
CA ASP A 83 12.89 1.49 26.19
C ASP A 83 12.09 1.79 24.91
N LEU A 84 12.60 1.37 23.76
CA LEU A 84 11.89 1.48 22.48
C LEU A 84 10.67 0.54 22.40
N SER A 85 10.49 -0.39 23.35
CA SER A 85 9.37 -1.34 23.31
C SER A 85 8.04 -0.73 23.75
N THR A 86 8.09 0.38 24.48
CA THR A 86 6.91 1.11 24.99
C THR A 86 6.47 2.26 24.08
N VAL A 87 7.26 2.60 23.06
CA VAL A 87 7.00 3.74 22.17
C VAL A 87 6.38 3.29 20.86
N ASN A 88 5.21 3.84 20.55
CA ASN A 88 4.55 3.61 19.26
C ASN A 88 5.12 4.56 18.20
N VAL A 89 5.77 4.03 17.16
CA VAL A 89 6.24 4.82 16.02
C VAL A 89 5.21 4.76 14.88
N LEU A 90 4.54 5.89 14.66
CA LEU A 90 3.32 6.00 13.89
C LEU A 90 3.44 6.90 12.66
N ASP A 91 2.68 6.56 11.64
CA ASP A 91 2.41 7.38 10.48
C ASP A 91 1.45 8.54 10.84
N ILE A 92 1.54 9.63 10.07
CA ILE A 92 0.71 10.82 10.24
C ILE A 92 -0.80 10.56 10.14
N SER A 93 -1.20 9.44 9.52
CA SER A 93 -2.59 8.98 9.49
C SER A 93 -3.20 8.85 10.89
N TRP A 94 -2.49 8.28 11.87
CA TRP A 94 -3.01 8.17 13.25
C TRP A 94 -3.28 9.54 13.88
N PHE A 95 -2.37 10.49 13.64
CA PHE A 95 -2.54 11.86 14.13
C PHE A 95 -3.77 12.50 13.50
N THR A 96 -3.95 12.33 12.19
CA THR A 96 -5.08 12.89 11.44
C THR A 96 -6.41 12.32 11.94
N ASP A 97 -6.48 11.01 12.16
CA ASP A 97 -7.67 10.33 12.70
C ASP A 97 -7.96 10.79 14.14
N SER A 98 -6.94 10.91 14.99
CA SER A 98 -7.08 11.42 16.36
C SER A 98 -7.59 12.87 16.39
N MET A 99 -7.11 13.73 15.50
CA MET A 99 -7.60 15.12 15.40
C MET A 99 -9.04 15.18 14.90
N ARG A 100 -9.44 14.30 13.99
CA ARG A 100 -10.80 14.20 13.47
C ARG A 100 -11.78 13.81 14.59
N GLU A 101 -11.43 12.80 15.37
CA GLU A 101 -12.25 12.30 16.49
C GLU A 101 -12.17 13.18 17.74
N GLY A 102 -11.18 14.11 17.81
CA GLY A 102 -10.97 14.98 18.97
C GLY A 102 -10.44 14.24 20.21
N ARG A 103 -9.98 13.00 20.04
CA ARG A 103 -9.43 12.14 21.11
C ARG A 103 -8.42 11.16 20.50
N PRO A 104 -7.46 10.64 21.29
CA PRO A 104 -6.55 9.59 20.80
C PRO A 104 -7.36 8.37 20.31
N VAL A 105 -7.18 8.00 19.04
CA VAL A 105 -7.76 6.74 18.51
C VAL A 105 -6.86 5.56 18.87
N PRO A 106 -7.41 4.33 19.00
CA PRO A 106 -6.59 3.14 19.15
C PRO A 106 -5.55 3.02 18.04
N VAL A 107 -4.34 2.60 18.40
CA VAL A 107 -3.29 2.31 17.41
C VAL A 107 -3.67 1.03 16.66
N GLU A 108 -3.65 1.10 15.34
CA GLU A 108 -4.00 0.00 14.43
C GLU A 108 -2.79 -0.28 13.54
N THR A 109 -2.74 -1.46 12.90
CA THR A 109 -1.62 -1.83 12.02
C THR A 109 -1.36 -0.80 10.92
N LYS A 110 -2.41 -0.22 10.34
CA LYS A 110 -2.32 0.82 9.30
C LYS A 110 -1.56 2.08 9.76
N HIS A 111 -1.46 2.29 11.07
CA HIS A 111 -0.79 3.42 11.68
C HIS A 111 0.70 3.17 11.96
N LEU A 112 1.16 1.91 12.00
CA LEU A 112 2.51 1.56 12.44
C LEU A 112 3.54 1.69 11.31
N ILE A 113 4.62 2.43 11.55
CA ILE A 113 5.79 2.50 10.63
C ILE A 113 6.76 1.32 10.85
N GLN A 114 6.62 0.61 11.97
CA GLN A 114 7.61 -0.32 12.51
C GLN A 114 7.72 -1.67 11.77
N GLU A 115 6.63 -2.17 11.19
CA GLU A 115 6.52 -3.56 10.75
C GLU A 115 7.56 -3.94 9.66
N ILE A 116 7.60 -3.16 8.57
CA ILE A 116 8.45 -3.46 7.41
C ILE A 116 9.93 -3.20 7.71
N LEU A 117 10.25 -2.20 8.53
CA LEU A 117 11.64 -1.81 8.80
C LEU A 117 12.30 -2.66 9.89
N GLN A 118 11.52 -3.18 10.85
CA GLN A 118 12.05 -4.05 11.91
C GLN A 118 12.17 -5.51 11.46
N TYR A 119 11.22 -6.01 10.66
CA TYR A 119 11.18 -7.42 10.24
C TYR A 119 11.49 -7.62 8.76
N GLY A 120 11.69 -6.56 7.98
CA GLY A 120 11.87 -6.64 6.53
C GLY A 120 10.61 -7.09 5.77
N ARG A 121 9.48 -7.25 6.47
CA ARG A 121 8.24 -7.84 5.97
C ARG A 121 7.03 -7.21 6.66
N SER A 122 5.88 -7.27 6.00
CA SER A 122 4.59 -6.94 6.63
C SER A 122 3.87 -8.24 6.96
N PHE A 123 3.52 -8.47 8.22
CA PHE A 123 2.79 -9.65 8.67
C PHE A 123 1.38 -9.69 8.07
N GLU A 124 0.76 -8.53 7.79
CA GLU A 124 -0.51 -8.48 7.08
C GLU A 124 -0.38 -8.97 5.63
N VAL A 125 0.68 -8.54 4.94
CA VAL A 125 1.01 -9.08 3.61
C VAL A 125 1.32 -10.57 3.69
N GLU A 126 2.09 -11.02 4.69
CA GLU A 126 2.36 -12.46 4.88
C GLU A 126 1.10 -13.25 5.15
N LYS A 127 0.17 -12.72 5.96
CA LYS A 127 -1.12 -13.35 6.23
C LYS A 127 -1.94 -13.47 4.94
N ILE A 128 -2.01 -12.43 4.11
CA ILE A 128 -2.68 -12.48 2.80
C ILE A 128 -1.97 -13.45 1.85
N LEU A 129 -0.64 -13.48 1.85
CA LEU A 129 0.13 -14.42 1.03
C LEU A 129 0.00 -15.86 1.52
N SER A 130 -0.27 -16.08 2.80
CA SER A 130 -0.47 -17.39 3.44
C SER A 130 -1.92 -17.85 3.41
N ASP A 131 -2.87 -16.96 3.09
CA ASP A 131 -4.28 -17.28 2.98
C ASP A 131 -4.54 -18.23 1.80
N GLU A 132 -5.07 -19.42 2.10
CA GLU A 132 -5.31 -20.49 1.12
C GLU A 132 -6.19 -20.00 -0.03
N ARG A 133 -7.18 -19.15 0.28
CA ARG A 133 -8.08 -18.58 -0.71
C ARG A 133 -7.33 -17.64 -1.64
N CYS A 134 -6.53 -16.71 -1.14
CA CYS A 134 -5.70 -15.83 -1.95
C CYS A 134 -4.71 -16.62 -2.82
N GLN A 135 -4.05 -17.64 -2.27
CA GLN A 135 -3.13 -18.50 -3.02
C GLN A 135 -3.84 -19.23 -4.15
N THR A 136 -4.99 -19.86 -3.86
CA THR A 136 -5.75 -20.63 -4.86
C THR A 136 -6.29 -19.73 -5.95
N LEU A 137 -6.84 -18.56 -5.61
CA LEU A 137 -7.34 -17.61 -6.60
C LEU A 137 -6.20 -17.09 -7.48
N LYS A 138 -5.02 -16.82 -6.91
CA LYS A 138 -3.82 -16.41 -7.66
C LYS A 138 -3.33 -17.53 -8.59
N LEU A 139 -3.36 -18.78 -8.14
CA LEU A 139 -3.02 -19.95 -8.95
C LEU A 139 -3.99 -20.12 -10.12
N PHE A 140 -5.30 -20.06 -9.89
CA PHE A 140 -6.26 -20.24 -10.97
C PHE A 140 -6.22 -19.08 -11.97
N THR A 141 -6.10 -17.85 -11.49
CA THR A 141 -6.06 -16.66 -12.37
C THR A 141 -4.75 -16.48 -13.13
N SER A 142 -3.69 -17.26 -12.81
CA SER A 142 -2.48 -17.28 -13.63
C SER A 142 -2.66 -18.05 -14.94
N VAL A 143 -3.70 -18.88 -15.06
CA VAL A 143 -4.00 -19.61 -16.30
C VAL A 143 -4.68 -18.69 -17.31
N PHE A 144 -4.15 -18.64 -18.54
CA PHE A 144 -4.77 -17.90 -19.63
C PHE A 144 -6.23 -18.34 -19.86
N GLY A 145 -7.16 -17.39 -19.92
CA GLY A 145 -8.60 -17.67 -20.05
C GLY A 145 -9.34 -17.93 -18.72
N VAL A 146 -8.66 -17.89 -17.57
CA VAL A 146 -9.29 -18.01 -16.24
C VAL A 146 -9.34 -16.65 -15.54
N GLY A 147 -10.53 -16.08 -15.45
CA GLY A 147 -10.78 -14.83 -14.72
C GLY A 147 -11.18 -15.05 -13.26
N PRO A 148 -11.24 -13.97 -12.45
CA PRO A 148 -11.60 -14.05 -11.03
C PRO A 148 -12.94 -14.74 -10.76
N LYS A 149 -13.95 -14.55 -11.62
CA LYS A 149 -15.25 -15.22 -11.50
C LYS A 149 -15.15 -16.74 -11.64
N THR A 150 -14.34 -17.21 -12.59
CA THR A 150 -14.12 -18.65 -12.82
C THR A 150 -13.29 -19.25 -11.70
N ALA A 151 -12.21 -18.58 -11.30
CA ALA A 151 -11.36 -18.98 -10.18
C ALA A 151 -12.17 -19.10 -8.88
N GLU A 152 -13.03 -18.12 -8.60
CA GLU A 152 -13.93 -18.14 -7.44
C GLU A 152 -14.92 -19.31 -7.49
N LYS A 153 -15.49 -19.59 -8.67
CA LYS A 153 -16.40 -20.73 -8.86
C LYS A 153 -15.69 -22.06 -8.58
N TRP A 154 -14.43 -22.21 -9.02
CA TRP A 154 -13.63 -23.40 -8.74
C TRP A 154 -13.26 -23.51 -7.26
N TYR A 155 -12.86 -22.41 -6.63
CA TYR A 155 -12.54 -22.38 -5.20
C TYR A 155 -13.72 -22.83 -4.33
N ARG A 156 -14.92 -22.31 -4.61
CA ARG A 156 -16.15 -22.70 -3.88
C ARG A 156 -16.54 -24.17 -4.07
N ARG A 157 -16.08 -24.81 -5.15
CA ARG A 157 -16.25 -26.25 -5.39
C ARG A 157 -15.22 -27.10 -4.64
N GLY A 158 -14.34 -26.50 -3.84
CA GLY A 158 -13.30 -27.21 -3.09
C GLY A 158 -12.02 -27.46 -3.86
N LEU A 159 -11.90 -26.95 -5.09
CA LEU A 159 -10.70 -27.16 -5.92
C LEU A 159 -9.58 -26.24 -5.44
N ARG A 160 -8.36 -26.77 -5.36
CA ARG A 160 -7.16 -26.06 -4.88
C ARG A 160 -5.98 -26.16 -5.85
N SER A 161 -5.99 -27.12 -6.77
CA SER A 161 -4.90 -27.38 -7.71
C SER A 161 -5.35 -27.46 -9.17
N PHE A 162 -4.41 -27.37 -10.11
CA PHE A 162 -4.70 -27.61 -11.54
C PHE A 162 -5.16 -29.05 -11.80
N SER A 163 -4.58 -30.02 -11.10
CA SER A 163 -4.98 -31.42 -11.18
C SER A 163 -6.44 -31.60 -10.77
N ASP A 164 -6.89 -30.90 -9.73
CA ASP A 164 -8.29 -30.95 -9.28
C ASP A 164 -9.23 -30.44 -10.37
N VAL A 165 -8.86 -29.32 -11.02
CA VAL A 165 -9.65 -28.73 -12.11
C VAL A 165 -9.73 -29.67 -13.31
N LEU A 166 -8.62 -30.30 -13.68
CA LEU A 166 -8.54 -31.20 -14.84
C LEU A 166 -9.20 -32.56 -14.60
N ALA A 167 -9.20 -33.05 -13.35
CA ALA A 167 -9.83 -34.31 -12.98
C ALA A 167 -11.35 -34.17 -12.70
N GLN A 168 -11.86 -32.95 -12.52
CA GLN A 168 -13.25 -32.72 -12.16
C GLN A 168 -14.20 -32.97 -13.37
N PRO A 169 -15.06 -34.01 -13.33
CA PRO A 169 -15.89 -34.39 -14.48
C PRO A 169 -16.96 -33.34 -14.87
N GLY A 170 -17.32 -32.44 -13.93
CA GLY A 170 -18.29 -31.35 -14.15
C GLY A 170 -17.68 -30.00 -14.53
N ILE A 171 -16.41 -29.97 -14.96
CA ILE A 171 -15.75 -28.77 -15.49
C ILE A 171 -15.45 -28.97 -16.96
N HIS A 172 -16.02 -28.10 -17.79
CA HIS A 172 -15.71 -28.03 -19.21
C HIS A 172 -14.92 -26.74 -19.47
N LEU A 173 -13.64 -26.91 -19.79
CA LEU A 173 -12.75 -25.81 -20.13
C LEU A 173 -13.08 -25.29 -21.53
N ASN A 174 -13.20 -23.97 -21.66
CA ASN A 174 -13.33 -23.35 -22.98
C ASN A 174 -12.00 -23.38 -23.74
N ARG A 175 -12.01 -23.05 -25.04
CA ARG A 175 -10.80 -23.08 -25.89
C ARG A 175 -9.64 -22.27 -25.32
N MET A 176 -9.90 -21.09 -24.75
CA MET A 176 -8.86 -20.25 -24.14
C MET A 176 -8.23 -20.94 -22.93
N GLN A 177 -9.05 -21.52 -22.06
CA GLN A 177 -8.60 -22.22 -20.86
C GLN A 177 -7.82 -23.48 -21.22
N GLN A 178 -8.28 -24.25 -22.21
CA GLN A 178 -7.55 -25.42 -22.72
C GLN A 178 -6.15 -25.04 -23.19
N SER A 179 -6.02 -23.99 -24.03
CA SER A 179 -4.72 -23.47 -24.44
C SER A 179 -3.91 -22.94 -23.26
N GLY A 180 -4.56 -22.29 -22.29
CA GLY A 180 -3.92 -21.78 -21.09
C GLY A 180 -3.31 -22.86 -20.21
N PHE A 181 -3.97 -24.01 -20.06
CA PHE A 181 -3.41 -25.16 -19.35
C PHE A 181 -2.30 -25.84 -20.17
N LEU A 182 -2.52 -26.04 -21.47
CA LEU A 182 -1.57 -26.71 -22.35
C LEU A 182 -0.21 -25.99 -22.42
N HIS A 183 -0.22 -24.66 -22.50
CA HIS A 183 0.97 -23.83 -22.63
C HIS A 183 1.29 -23.03 -21.35
N TYR A 184 0.80 -23.49 -20.19
CA TYR A 184 0.93 -22.75 -18.93
C TYR A 184 2.38 -22.38 -18.60
N GLY A 185 3.32 -23.31 -18.79
CA GLY A 185 4.73 -23.10 -18.51
C GLY A 185 5.33 -21.95 -19.31
N ASP A 186 5.05 -21.90 -20.62
CA ASP A 186 5.57 -20.87 -21.51
C ASP A 186 4.91 -19.52 -21.27
N ILE A 187 3.58 -19.50 -21.09
CA ILE A 187 2.81 -18.26 -20.87
C ILE A 187 3.14 -17.63 -19.51
N SER A 188 3.42 -18.47 -18.50
CA SER A 188 3.77 -17.98 -17.16
C SER A 188 5.18 -17.39 -17.10
N ARG A 189 6.04 -17.70 -18.09
CA ARG A 189 7.38 -17.13 -18.17
C ARG A 189 7.31 -15.69 -18.66
N ALA A 190 8.14 -14.84 -18.06
CA ALA A 190 8.23 -13.46 -18.49
C ALA A 190 8.90 -13.36 -19.87
N VAL A 191 8.30 -12.57 -20.75
CA VAL A 191 8.80 -12.32 -22.11
C VAL A 191 9.91 -11.29 -22.06
N SER A 192 11.07 -11.66 -22.60
CA SER A 192 12.23 -10.78 -22.72
C SER A 192 12.04 -9.73 -23.82
N LYS A 193 12.80 -8.63 -23.74
CA LYS A 193 12.85 -7.63 -24.81
C LYS A 193 13.29 -8.21 -26.16
N ALA A 194 14.15 -9.23 -26.16
CA ALA A 194 14.60 -9.90 -27.37
C ALA A 194 13.46 -10.69 -28.03
N GLU A 195 12.73 -11.50 -27.25
CA GLU A 195 11.55 -12.23 -27.72
C GLU A 195 10.46 -11.27 -28.22
N ALA A 196 10.20 -10.17 -27.50
CA ALA A 196 9.23 -9.17 -27.92
C ALA A 196 9.61 -8.50 -29.26
N ARG A 197 10.90 -8.26 -29.51
CA ARG A 197 11.40 -7.75 -30.79
C ARG A 197 11.30 -8.80 -31.89
N ALA A 198 11.63 -10.06 -31.60
CA ALA A 198 11.49 -11.14 -32.57
C ALA A 198 10.04 -11.29 -33.05
N VAL A 199 9.07 -11.27 -32.12
CA VAL A 199 7.64 -11.25 -32.46
C VAL A 199 7.27 -9.98 -33.25
N GLY A 200 7.81 -8.82 -32.86
CA GLY A 200 7.63 -7.57 -33.61
C GLY A 200 8.07 -7.70 -35.06
N ASN A 201 9.24 -8.26 -35.34
CA ASN A 201 9.75 -8.44 -36.70
C ASN A 201 8.86 -9.38 -37.53
N ILE A 202 8.38 -10.48 -36.94
CA ILE A 202 7.46 -11.41 -37.62
C ILE A 202 6.16 -10.70 -38.02
N ILE A 203 5.63 -9.85 -37.13
CA ILE A 203 4.42 -9.07 -37.42
C ILE A 203 4.71 -8.00 -38.47
N ASP A 204 5.86 -7.35 -38.39
CA ASP A 204 6.28 -6.31 -39.34
C ASP A 204 6.34 -6.86 -40.77
N GLU A 205 7.01 -8.00 -40.96
CA GLU A 205 7.08 -8.70 -42.24
C GLU A 205 5.69 -9.05 -42.77
N ALA A 206 4.82 -9.63 -41.92
CA ALA A 206 3.48 -10.02 -42.31
C ALA A 206 2.57 -8.82 -42.68
N VAL A 207 2.70 -7.71 -41.96
CA VAL A 207 1.88 -6.51 -42.19
C VAL A 207 2.29 -5.79 -43.47
N HIS A 208 3.59 -5.70 -43.77
CA HIS A 208 4.07 -4.99 -44.97
C HIS A 208 3.72 -5.70 -46.29
N VAL A 209 3.45 -7.01 -46.25
CA VAL A 209 2.88 -7.74 -47.40
C VAL A 209 1.47 -7.22 -47.74
N ILE A 210 0.70 -6.80 -46.75
CA ILE A 210 -0.69 -6.35 -46.91
C ILE A 210 -0.76 -4.82 -47.08
N THR A 211 0.04 -4.07 -46.33
CA THR A 211 0.04 -2.61 -46.31
C THR A 211 1.48 -2.09 -46.21
N PRO A 212 2.12 -1.77 -47.35
CA PRO A 212 3.54 -1.38 -47.39
C PRO A 212 3.90 -0.11 -46.62
N ASN A 213 2.92 0.74 -46.30
CA ASN A 213 3.11 2.00 -45.57
C ASN A 213 2.67 1.92 -44.09
N ALA A 214 2.44 0.71 -43.58
CA ALA A 214 2.04 0.53 -42.19
C ALA A 214 3.19 0.86 -41.24
N ILE A 215 2.87 1.43 -40.08
CA ILE A 215 3.85 1.72 -39.03
C ILE A 215 3.58 0.79 -37.85
N LEU A 216 4.55 -0.08 -37.55
CA LEU A 216 4.48 -0.96 -36.39
C LEU A 216 5.17 -0.31 -35.18
N ALA A 217 4.51 -0.36 -34.02
CA ALA A 217 5.10 0.09 -32.77
C ALA A 217 4.76 -0.89 -31.63
N LEU A 218 5.78 -1.34 -30.90
CA LEU A 218 5.59 -2.10 -29.67
C LEU A 218 4.97 -1.19 -28.58
N THR A 219 3.86 -1.61 -28.00
CA THR A 219 3.12 -0.85 -26.99
C THR A 219 3.26 -1.47 -25.59
N GLY A 220 2.34 -1.17 -24.66
CA GLY A 220 2.30 -1.78 -23.34
C GLY A 220 3.53 -1.49 -22.47
N GLY A 221 3.96 -2.48 -21.67
CA GLY A 221 5.11 -2.32 -20.77
C GLY A 221 6.46 -2.20 -21.48
N PHE A 222 6.59 -2.76 -22.69
CA PHE A 222 7.83 -2.66 -23.48
C PHE A 222 8.08 -1.24 -23.99
N ARG A 223 7.01 -0.46 -24.25
CA ARG A 223 7.13 0.98 -24.53
C ARG A 223 7.61 1.79 -23.32
N ARG A 224 7.29 1.35 -22.10
CA ARG A 224 7.61 2.02 -20.82
C ARG A 224 8.92 1.53 -20.17
N TYR A 225 9.86 1.03 -20.97
CA TYR A 225 11.18 0.58 -20.51
C TYR A 225 11.21 -0.65 -19.57
N LYS A 226 10.16 -1.46 -19.50
CA LYS A 226 10.27 -2.76 -18.79
C LYS A 226 11.16 -3.72 -19.58
N ALA A 227 12.19 -4.24 -18.93
CA ALA A 227 13.11 -5.23 -19.52
C ALA A 227 12.43 -6.58 -19.81
N CYS A 228 11.39 -6.89 -19.03
CA CYS A 228 10.65 -8.14 -19.11
C CYS A 228 9.17 -7.91 -18.72
N LEU A 229 8.26 -8.64 -19.35
CA LEU A 229 6.83 -8.64 -18.98
C LEU A 229 6.35 -10.06 -18.77
N LEU A 230 5.80 -10.34 -17.58
CA LEU A 230 4.92 -11.49 -17.42
C LEU A 230 3.70 -11.26 -18.30
N LEU A 231 3.38 -12.25 -19.15
CA LEU A 231 2.11 -12.32 -19.87
C LEU A 231 0.98 -12.62 -18.87
N SER A 232 0.73 -11.68 -17.97
CA SER A 232 -0.60 -11.56 -17.37
C SER A 232 -1.48 -11.06 -18.51
N ALA A 233 -2.30 -11.95 -19.06
CA ALA A 233 -3.12 -11.67 -20.23
C ALA A 233 -3.82 -10.31 -20.04
N LEU A 234 -3.43 -9.36 -20.88
CA LEU A 234 -4.13 -8.11 -21.03
C LEU A 234 -5.57 -8.46 -21.39
N LYS A 235 -6.48 -8.23 -20.45
CA LYS A 235 -7.91 -8.13 -20.73
C LYS A 235 -8.08 -6.98 -21.72
N LEU A 236 -8.37 -7.32 -22.98
CA LEU A 236 -9.20 -6.50 -23.85
C LEU A 236 -10.66 -6.76 -23.49
#